data_AF-A0A397JXB1-F1
#
_entry.id   AF-A0A397JXB1-F1
#
_cell.length_a   1.000
_cell.length_b   1.000
_cell.length_c   1.000
_cell.angle_alpha   90.00
_cell.angle_beta   90.00
_cell.angle_gamma   90.00
#
_symmetry.space_group_name_H-M   'P 1'
#
loop_
_entity.id
_entity.type
_entity.pdbx_description
1 polymer ?
#
loop_
_entity_poly.entity_id
_entity_poly.type
_entity_poly.pdbx_seq_one_letter_code
_entity_poly.pdbx_strand_id
1 'polypeptide(L)'
;MKIIRRKAIITESFSKEIPKTPIALKYSKKLYEFCIQNAEIYIQTRMNDPDLKKEMKLDFEKFLEYVYLEIYYQNLSEHEKIDMIFHIYGGVMLKFGSIMRATNKFHKKSIFSNIAVEMNADEIFEYTSDNDVCFVQVLLITEIIMNYKEPMHLALVQWYDFTSSVNPYLYECPLLEKTNIFNLIEIEAINDIIHIIPRFIDNNEFLVNKFLF
;
A
#
# COMPACT_ATOMS: atom_id res chain seq x y z
N MET A 1 16.35 -17.04 8.30
CA MET A 1 16.43 -16.07 7.18
C MET A 1 15.08 -16.09 6.46
N LYS A 2 14.15 -15.20 6.85
CA LYS A 2 12.73 -15.16 6.44
C LYS A 2 12.49 -14.21 5.24
N ILE A 3 13.41 -14.18 4.28
CA ILE A 3 13.29 -13.28 3.11
C ILE A 3 12.23 -13.81 2.12
N ILE A 4 11.88 -15.10 2.21
CA ILE A 4 10.90 -15.77 1.35
C ILE A 4 9.46 -15.24 1.57
N ARG A 5 9.12 -14.75 2.77
CA ARG A 5 7.74 -14.33 3.17
C ARG A 5 7.19 -13.05 2.50
N ARG A 6 7.94 -12.44 1.58
CA ARG A 6 7.58 -11.14 0.96
C ARG A 6 7.40 -11.23 -0.55
N LYS A 7 7.76 -12.37 -1.16
CA LYS A 7 7.68 -12.50 -2.62
C LYS A 7 6.26 -12.84 -3.06
N ALA A 8 5.58 -13.85 -2.51
CA ALA A 8 4.48 -14.43 -3.26
C ALA A 8 3.12 -13.74 -3.13
N ILE A 9 2.80 -12.93 -2.10
CA ILE A 9 1.48 -12.25 -2.05
C ILE A 9 1.23 -11.39 -3.31
N ILE A 10 2.29 -10.83 -3.94
CA ILE A 10 2.14 -9.81 -4.99
C ILE A 10 2.88 -10.17 -6.29
N THR A 11 4.01 -10.91 -6.26
CA THR A 11 4.81 -11.12 -7.50
C THR A 11 4.11 -11.92 -8.59
N GLU A 12 3.03 -12.67 -8.31
CA GLU A 12 2.24 -13.29 -9.39
C GLU A 12 1.47 -12.30 -10.26
N SER A 13 1.20 -11.08 -9.76
CA SER A 13 0.64 -10.02 -10.61
C SER A 13 1.62 -9.56 -11.71
N PHE A 14 2.93 -9.75 -11.48
CA PHE A 14 4.01 -9.50 -12.43
C PHE A 14 4.39 -10.72 -13.29
N SER A 15 4.20 -11.96 -12.80
CA SER A 15 4.60 -13.18 -13.54
C SER A 15 3.54 -13.73 -14.50
N LYS A 16 2.29 -13.28 -14.40
CA LYS A 16 1.28 -13.60 -15.43
C LYS A 16 1.64 -12.85 -16.72
N GLU A 17 2.19 -13.59 -17.69
CA GLU A 17 2.38 -13.25 -19.11
C GLU A 17 1.06 -12.92 -19.85
N ILE A 18 0.05 -12.40 -19.15
CA ILE A 18 -1.14 -11.84 -19.78
C ILE A 18 -0.81 -10.37 -19.98
N PRO A 19 -0.69 -9.86 -21.21
CA PRO A 19 -0.58 -8.43 -21.45
C PRO A 19 -1.83 -7.76 -20.89
N LYS A 20 -1.73 -7.20 -19.69
CA LYS A 20 -2.77 -6.36 -19.11
C LYS A 20 -2.73 -5.06 -19.91
N THR A 21 -3.85 -4.70 -20.50
CA THR A 21 -3.98 -3.37 -21.13
C THR A 21 -3.74 -2.33 -20.03
N PRO A 22 -2.75 -1.43 -20.17
CA PRO A 22 -2.47 -0.42 -19.17
C PRO A 22 -3.75 0.36 -18.88
N ILE A 23 -4.28 0.23 -17.67
CA ILE A 23 -5.48 0.97 -17.29
C ILE A 23 -5.00 2.38 -16.98
N ALA A 24 -5.51 3.35 -17.75
CA ALA A 24 -5.24 4.75 -17.48
C ALA A 24 -5.83 5.15 -16.11
N LEU A 25 -5.01 5.07 -15.07
CA LEU A 25 -5.39 5.46 -13.71
C LEU A 25 -5.61 6.97 -13.66
N LYS A 26 -6.73 7.38 -13.06
CA LYS A 26 -7.03 8.79 -12.83
C LYS A 26 -6.59 9.18 -11.43
N TYR A 27 -5.45 9.86 -11.36
CA TYR A 27 -4.94 10.41 -10.12
C TYR A 27 -5.63 11.71 -9.74
N SER A 28 -5.65 11.97 -8.43
CA SER A 28 -6.10 13.24 -7.87
C SER A 28 -4.95 14.25 -7.83
N LYS A 29 -4.75 14.95 -6.71
CA LYS A 29 -3.68 15.94 -6.56
C LYS A 29 -2.33 15.24 -6.38
N LYS A 30 -1.35 15.59 -7.22
CA LYS A 30 0.06 15.30 -6.98
C LYS A 30 0.55 16.09 -5.76
N LEU A 31 1.03 15.38 -4.75
CA LEU A 31 1.49 15.93 -3.47
C LEU A 31 2.99 16.16 -3.46
N TYR A 32 3.76 15.23 -4.03
CA TYR A 32 5.22 15.29 -4.06
C TYR A 32 5.76 14.76 -5.39
N GLU A 33 6.93 15.24 -5.77
CA GLU A 33 7.68 14.83 -6.95
C GLU A 33 9.16 14.92 -6.64
N PHE A 34 9.91 13.85 -6.92
CA PHE A 34 11.37 13.81 -6.75
C PHE A 34 12.00 12.68 -7.57
N CYS A 35 13.29 12.81 -7.86
CA CYS A 35 14.10 11.78 -8.52
C CYS A 35 14.80 10.89 -7.48
N ILE A 36 15.07 9.62 -7.82
CA ILE A 36 15.79 8.67 -6.95
C ILE A 36 17.12 9.22 -6.42
N GLN A 37 17.85 9.96 -7.27
CA GLN A 37 19.18 10.51 -6.93
C GLN A 37 19.13 11.45 -5.73
N ASN A 38 18.00 12.14 -5.57
CA ASN A 38 17.78 13.11 -4.51
C ASN A 38 16.77 12.63 -3.47
N ALA A 39 16.32 11.37 -3.54
CA ALA A 39 15.18 10.89 -2.75
C ALA A 39 15.44 10.98 -1.25
N GLU A 40 16.62 10.54 -0.78
CA GLU A 40 17.00 10.62 0.63
C GLU A 40 17.02 12.07 1.14
N ILE A 41 17.70 12.97 0.42
CA ILE A 41 17.80 14.39 0.80
C ILE A 41 16.42 15.05 0.79
N TYR A 42 15.63 14.76 -0.23
CA TYR A 42 14.28 15.29 -0.38
C TYR A 42 13.40 14.86 0.79
N ILE A 43 13.36 13.56 1.10
CA ILE A 43 12.55 13.01 2.18
C ILE A 43 13.02 13.52 3.54
N GLN A 44 14.33 13.55 3.80
CA GLN A 44 14.86 14.11 5.04
C GLN A 44 14.48 15.58 5.23
N THR A 45 14.56 16.37 4.15
CA THR A 45 14.11 17.77 4.16
C THR A 45 12.63 17.88 4.51
N ARG A 46 11.78 16.97 4.00
CA ARG A 46 10.35 16.93 4.35
C ARG A 46 10.11 16.46 5.78
N MET A 47 10.88 15.50 6.29
CA MET A 47 10.77 15.00 7.67
C MET A 47 11.11 16.07 8.71
N ASN A 48 11.88 17.09 8.33
CA ASN A 48 12.20 18.23 9.19
C ASN A 48 11.10 19.31 9.23
N ASP A 49 10.06 19.20 8.40
CA ASP A 49 8.90 20.10 8.47
C ASP A 49 8.16 19.91 9.82
N PRO A 50 8.05 20.96 10.66
CA PRO A 50 7.39 20.86 11.96
C PRO A 50 5.90 20.55 11.86
N ASP A 51 5.26 20.84 10.71
CA ASP A 51 3.85 20.55 10.47
C ASP A 51 3.63 19.10 9.98
N LEU A 52 4.71 18.34 9.76
CA LEU A 52 4.62 16.95 9.33
C LEU A 52 4.32 16.02 10.51
N LYS A 53 3.16 15.34 10.45
CA LYS A 53 2.75 14.33 11.43
C LYS A 53 3.77 13.20 11.52
N LYS A 54 3.98 12.67 12.74
CA LYS A 54 4.91 11.54 13.01
C LYS A 54 4.63 10.31 12.14
N GLU A 55 3.37 9.98 11.93
CA GLU A 55 2.94 8.85 11.07
C GLU A 55 3.53 8.96 9.66
N MET A 56 3.52 10.16 9.07
CA MET A 56 4.09 10.35 7.74
C MET A 56 5.60 10.20 7.67
N LYS A 57 6.31 10.52 8.75
CA LYS A 57 7.77 10.30 8.80
C LYS A 57 8.06 8.82 8.65
N LEU A 58 7.30 7.97 9.36
CA LEU A 58 7.36 6.52 9.23
C LEU A 58 6.96 6.07 7.82
N ASP A 59 5.89 6.65 7.24
CA ASP A 59 5.45 6.30 5.89
C ASP A 59 6.55 6.57 4.85
N PHE A 60 7.25 7.72 4.95
CA PHE A 60 8.36 8.04 4.05
C PHE A 60 9.59 7.14 4.25
N GLU A 61 9.94 6.82 5.50
CA GLU A 61 11.02 5.89 5.80
C GLU A 61 10.74 4.50 5.20
N LYS A 62 9.53 3.99 5.42
CA LYS A 62 9.10 2.70 4.87
C LYS A 62 9.02 2.73 3.36
N PHE A 63 8.51 3.81 2.79
CA PHE A 63 8.46 3.99 1.34
C PHE A 63 9.84 3.82 0.70
N LEU A 64 10.86 4.51 1.20
CA LEU A 64 12.23 4.36 0.68
C LEU A 64 12.75 2.94 0.84
N GLU A 65 12.59 2.34 2.03
CA GLU A 65 13.03 0.97 2.31
C GLU A 65 12.48 -0.01 1.26
N TYR A 66 11.17 0.02 1.00
CA TYR A 66 10.54 -0.91 0.07
C TYR A 66 10.80 -0.56 -1.40
N VAL A 67 10.96 0.71 -1.76
CA VAL A 67 11.35 1.11 -3.12
C VAL A 67 12.75 0.58 -3.45
N TYR A 68 13.72 0.73 -2.56
CA TYR A 68 15.06 0.19 -2.79
C TYR A 68 15.08 -1.34 -2.88
N LEU A 69 14.25 -2.02 -2.08
CA LEU A 69 14.04 -3.46 -2.20
C LEU A 69 13.44 -3.83 -3.56
N GLU A 70 12.43 -3.11 -4.03
CA GLU A 70 11.80 -3.34 -5.34
C GLU A 70 12.81 -3.16 -6.49
N ILE A 71 13.56 -2.06 -6.48
CA ILE A 71 14.63 -1.79 -7.46
C ILE A 71 15.67 -2.91 -7.46
N TYR A 72 16.08 -3.38 -6.27
CA TYR A 72 17.02 -4.48 -6.12
C TYR A 72 16.47 -5.78 -6.71
N TYR A 73 15.22 -6.14 -6.40
CA TYR A 73 14.61 -7.38 -6.89
C TYR A 73 14.37 -7.40 -8.39
N GLN A 74 14.07 -6.24 -8.99
CA GLN A 74 13.91 -6.12 -10.44
C GLN A 74 15.23 -6.13 -11.21
N ASN A 75 16.38 -6.16 -10.52
CA ASN A 75 17.72 -6.12 -11.12
C ASN A 75 17.89 -4.96 -12.11
N LEU A 76 17.34 -3.79 -11.79
CA LEU A 76 17.37 -2.63 -12.68
C LEU A 76 18.82 -2.15 -12.87
N SER A 77 19.17 -1.87 -14.13
CA SER A 77 20.47 -1.32 -14.50
C SER A 77 20.65 0.09 -13.95
N GLU A 78 21.90 0.55 -13.84
CA GLU A 78 22.20 1.92 -13.40
C GLU A 78 21.56 2.97 -14.31
N HIS A 79 21.48 2.70 -15.62
CA HIS A 79 20.81 3.60 -16.57
C HIS A 79 19.31 3.71 -16.34
N GLU A 80 18.63 2.63 -15.93
CA GLU A 80 17.21 2.67 -15.58
C GLU A 80 16.96 3.41 -14.27
N LYS A 81 17.90 3.31 -13.31
CA LYS A 81 17.81 3.98 -12.00
C LYS A 81 17.98 5.49 -12.12
N ILE A 82 18.97 5.96 -12.89
CA ILE A 82 19.36 7.38 -12.94
C ILE A 82 18.17 8.33 -13.22
N ASP A 83 17.20 7.89 -14.03
CA ASP A 83 16.08 8.72 -14.45
C ASP A 83 14.75 8.34 -13.77
N MET A 84 14.80 7.63 -12.65
CA MET A 84 13.60 7.29 -11.88
C MET A 84 12.98 8.52 -11.22
N ILE A 85 11.73 8.80 -11.57
CA ILE A 85 10.92 9.87 -11.01
C ILE A 85 9.78 9.26 -10.20
N PHE A 86 9.63 9.72 -8.97
CA PHE A 86 8.53 9.36 -8.08
C PHE A 86 7.51 10.48 -8.07
N HIS A 87 6.26 10.15 -8.41
CA HIS A 87 5.10 11.00 -8.15
C HIS A 87 4.28 10.41 -7.01
N ILE A 88 4.06 11.19 -5.96
CA ILE A 88 3.17 10.80 -4.85
C ILE A 88 1.84 11.54 -5.00
N TYR A 89 0.73 10.82 -4.94
CA TYR A 89 -0.61 11.36 -5.10
C TYR A 89 -1.43 11.24 -3.81
N GLY A 90 -2.38 12.17 -3.63
CA GLY A 90 -3.32 12.12 -2.49
C GLY A 90 -4.45 11.11 -2.64
N GLY A 91 -4.59 10.52 -3.83
CA GLY A 91 -5.68 9.60 -4.16
C GLY A 91 -5.69 9.21 -5.64
N VAL A 92 -6.36 8.10 -5.95
CA VAL A 92 -6.51 7.51 -7.28
C VAL A 92 -7.91 6.91 -7.43
N MET A 93 -8.47 6.98 -8.64
CA MET A 93 -9.72 6.32 -9.00
C MET A 93 -9.45 4.87 -9.43
N LEU A 94 -10.13 3.92 -8.80
CA LEU A 94 -10.08 2.49 -9.13
C LEU A 94 -11.07 2.14 -10.25
N LYS A 95 -11.03 0.90 -10.76
CA LYS A 95 -11.77 0.43 -11.95
C LYS A 95 -13.30 0.66 -11.86
N PHE A 96 -13.86 0.60 -10.66
CA PHE A 96 -15.30 0.76 -10.42
C PHE A 96 -15.73 2.17 -9.96
N GLY A 97 -14.86 3.18 -10.13
CA GLY A 97 -15.14 4.57 -9.78
C GLY A 97 -14.90 4.93 -8.31
N SER A 98 -14.63 3.93 -7.46
CA SER A 98 -14.20 4.11 -6.08
C SER A 98 -12.90 4.93 -6.01
N ILE A 99 -12.82 5.86 -5.06
CA ILE A 99 -11.65 6.74 -4.89
C ILE A 99 -10.85 6.28 -3.68
N MET A 100 -9.68 5.69 -3.95
CA MET A 100 -8.69 5.37 -2.93
C MET A 100 -7.94 6.64 -2.54
N ARG A 101 -7.78 6.89 -1.24
CA ARG A 101 -7.15 8.11 -0.70
C ARG A 101 -6.00 7.76 0.23
N ALA A 102 -4.92 8.53 0.12
CA ALA A 102 -3.77 8.47 0.99
C ALA A 102 -3.25 9.90 1.19
N THR A 103 -3.93 10.65 2.06
CA THR A 103 -3.58 12.06 2.28
C THR A 103 -3.72 12.44 3.75
N ASN A 104 -2.72 13.14 4.26
CA ASN A 104 -2.67 13.59 5.65
C ASN A 104 -3.25 15.00 5.87
N LYS A 105 -3.50 15.76 4.79
CA LYS A 105 -3.83 17.19 4.82
C LYS A 105 -5.29 17.50 4.47
N PHE A 106 -6.17 16.50 4.36
CA PHE A 106 -7.57 16.74 4.03
C PHE A 106 -8.30 17.37 5.23
N HIS A 107 -8.59 18.67 5.17
CA HIS A 107 -9.19 19.45 6.27
C HIS A 107 -8.48 19.23 7.64
N LYS A 108 -7.14 19.22 7.65
CA LYS A 108 -6.30 18.97 8.84
C LYS A 108 -6.40 17.54 9.43
N LYS A 109 -7.16 16.64 8.80
CA LYS A 109 -7.27 15.23 9.17
C LYS A 109 -6.57 14.36 8.13
N SER A 110 -6.02 13.24 8.60
CA SER A 110 -5.56 12.16 7.73
C SER A 110 -6.76 11.40 7.22
N ILE A 111 -6.72 11.05 5.93
CA ILE A 111 -7.64 10.14 5.26
C ILE A 111 -6.80 9.10 4.54
N PHE A 112 -6.89 7.88 5.05
CA PHE A 112 -6.26 6.70 4.50
C PHE A 112 -7.36 5.68 4.24
N SER A 113 -7.44 5.22 3.00
CA SER A 113 -8.37 4.15 2.62
C SER A 113 -7.88 2.82 3.18
N ASN A 114 -8.83 2.01 3.62
CA ASN A 114 -8.58 0.59 3.85
C ASN A 114 -9.08 -0.18 2.63
N ILE A 115 -8.38 -1.25 2.28
CA ILE A 115 -8.69 -2.03 1.08
C ILE A 115 -8.63 -3.52 1.38
N ALA A 116 -9.39 -4.27 0.58
CA ALA A 116 -9.33 -5.71 0.49
C ALA A 116 -8.34 -6.10 -0.62
N VAL A 117 -7.43 -7.02 -0.28
CA VAL A 117 -6.44 -7.58 -1.21
C VAL A 117 -6.63 -9.09 -1.21
N GLU A 118 -6.77 -9.67 -2.40
CA GLU A 118 -6.81 -11.11 -2.57
C GLU A 118 -5.41 -11.69 -2.35
N MET A 119 -5.33 -12.78 -1.60
CA MET A 119 -4.06 -13.48 -1.41
C MET A 119 -3.67 -14.28 -2.65
N ASN A 120 -2.36 -14.41 -2.87
CA ASN A 120 -1.87 -15.42 -3.79
C ASN A 120 -2.27 -16.82 -3.28
N ALA A 121 -2.81 -17.65 -4.18
CA ALA A 121 -3.19 -19.03 -3.92
C ALA A 121 -2.06 -19.86 -3.31
N ASP A 122 -0.80 -19.56 -3.63
CA ASP A 122 0.38 -20.27 -3.11
C ASP A 122 0.68 -19.95 -1.64
N GLU A 123 0.28 -18.77 -1.15
CA GLU A 123 0.56 -18.30 0.22
C GLU A 123 -0.70 -18.26 1.11
N ILE A 124 -1.86 -18.65 0.57
CA ILE A 124 -3.15 -18.61 1.25
C ILE A 124 -3.17 -19.38 2.59
N PHE A 125 -2.36 -20.44 2.69
CA PHE A 125 -2.26 -21.28 3.88
C PHE A 125 -1.25 -20.74 4.92
N GLU A 126 -0.48 -19.71 4.59
CA GLU A 126 0.50 -19.12 5.51
C GLU A 126 -0.12 -18.07 6.45
N TYR A 127 -1.35 -17.62 6.18
CA TYR A 127 -1.99 -16.50 6.85
C TYR A 127 -3.47 -16.79 7.18
N THR A 128 -4.01 -16.09 8.18
CA THR A 128 -5.46 -16.10 8.44
C THR A 128 -6.12 -15.07 7.52
N SER A 129 -7.15 -15.47 6.77
CA SER A 129 -7.88 -14.64 5.82
C SER A 129 -9.39 -14.72 6.05
N ASP A 130 -10.14 -13.74 5.53
CA ASP A 130 -11.61 -13.79 5.45
C ASP A 130 -12.00 -14.18 4.02
N ASN A 131 -12.28 -15.46 3.78
CA ASN A 131 -12.55 -15.99 2.44
C ASN A 131 -11.47 -15.56 1.42
N ASP A 132 -10.20 -15.84 1.75
CA ASP A 132 -9.05 -15.59 0.87
C ASP A 132 -8.69 -14.10 0.67
N VAL A 133 -9.38 -13.22 1.39
CA VAL A 133 -9.13 -11.78 1.41
C VAL A 133 -8.39 -11.38 2.67
N CYS A 134 -7.42 -10.50 2.51
CA CYS A 134 -6.75 -9.81 3.60
C CYS A 134 -6.94 -8.31 3.52
N PHE A 135 -6.72 -7.66 4.66
CA PHE A 135 -7.08 -6.27 4.86
C PHE A 135 -5.83 -5.44 5.08
N VAL A 136 -5.74 -4.32 4.37
CA VAL A 136 -4.62 -3.39 4.51
C VAL A 136 -5.08 -1.95 4.53
N GLN A 137 -4.30 -1.10 5.18
CA GLN A 137 -4.43 0.35 5.11
C GLN A 137 -3.44 0.92 4.10
N VAL A 138 -3.91 1.80 3.23
CA VAL A 138 -3.07 2.50 2.26
C VAL A 138 -2.46 3.73 2.91
N LEU A 139 -1.14 3.84 2.86
CA LEU A 139 -0.38 4.92 3.47
C LEU A 139 0.10 5.96 2.45
N LEU A 140 0.48 5.49 1.26
CA LEU A 140 1.03 6.36 0.20
C LEU A 140 0.71 5.76 -1.16
N ILE A 141 0.33 6.61 -2.11
CA ILE A 141 0.05 6.24 -3.51
C ILE A 141 1.16 6.83 -4.37
N THR A 142 1.87 5.98 -5.10
CA THR A 142 2.99 6.39 -5.94
C THR A 142 2.83 5.92 -7.38
N GLU A 143 3.36 6.73 -8.29
CA GLU A 143 3.72 6.33 -9.64
C GLU A 143 5.23 6.44 -9.75
N ILE A 144 5.88 5.38 -10.23
CA ILE A 144 7.33 5.34 -10.47
C ILE A 144 7.53 5.34 -11.98
N ILE A 145 8.06 6.43 -12.50
CA ILE A 145 8.37 6.59 -13.92
C ILE A 145 9.83 6.23 -14.11
N MET A 146 10.11 5.35 -15.05
CA MET A 146 11.46 4.96 -15.46
C MET A 146 11.64 5.21 -16.95
N ASN A 147 12.88 5.37 -17.37
CA ASN A 147 13.20 5.38 -18.78
C ASN A 147 13.02 3.98 -19.39
N TYR A 148 12.40 3.92 -20.57
CA TYR A 148 12.22 2.72 -21.40
C TYR A 148 11.30 1.61 -20.84
N LYS A 149 10.52 1.90 -19.79
CA LYS A 149 9.52 1.00 -19.21
C LYS A 149 8.21 1.72 -18.94
N GLU A 150 7.13 0.96 -18.84
CA GLU A 150 5.85 1.50 -18.38
C GLU A 150 5.97 1.96 -16.91
N PRO A 151 5.27 3.04 -16.52
CA PRO A 151 5.24 3.48 -15.13
C PRO A 151 4.69 2.39 -14.21
N MET A 152 5.30 2.22 -13.04
CA MET A 152 4.74 1.35 -12.00
C MET A 152 3.76 2.14 -11.15
N HIS A 153 2.55 1.61 -10.98
CA HIS A 153 1.49 2.21 -10.19
C HIS A 153 1.35 1.44 -8.88
N LEU A 154 2.00 1.94 -7.82
CA LEU A 154 2.13 1.22 -6.55
C LEU A 154 1.48 1.98 -5.39
N ALA A 155 1.13 1.23 -4.35
CA ALA A 155 0.70 1.77 -3.07
C ALA A 155 1.56 1.18 -1.93
N LEU A 156 2.07 2.04 -1.05
CA LEU A 156 2.60 1.59 0.24
C LEU A 156 1.43 1.28 1.15
N VAL A 157 1.41 0.07 1.68
CA VAL A 157 0.34 -0.42 2.55
C VAL A 157 0.89 -0.95 3.87
N GLN A 158 0.02 -0.97 4.88
CA GLN A 158 0.26 -1.58 6.19
C GLN A 158 -0.82 -2.62 6.46
N TRP A 159 -0.40 -3.80 6.91
CA TRP A 159 -1.30 -4.95 7.08
C TRP A 159 -2.06 -4.91 8.39
N TYR A 160 -3.28 -5.41 8.32
CA TYR A 160 -4.02 -5.90 9.47
C TYR A 160 -3.88 -7.42 9.55
N ASP A 161 -3.84 -7.95 10.76
CA ASP A 161 -3.90 -9.39 11.03
C ASP A 161 -5.11 -9.68 11.93
N PHE A 162 -5.57 -10.92 11.94
CA PHE A 162 -6.64 -11.32 12.85
C PHE A 162 -6.13 -11.36 14.29
N THR A 163 -6.93 -10.84 15.22
CA THR A 163 -6.57 -10.88 16.65
C THR A 163 -6.52 -12.31 17.19
N SER A 164 -7.23 -13.24 16.55
CA SER A 164 -7.27 -14.65 16.93
C SER A 164 -7.58 -15.53 15.73
N SER A 165 -6.87 -16.64 15.60
CA SER A 165 -7.23 -17.71 14.64
C SER A 165 -8.39 -18.58 15.13
N VAL A 166 -8.69 -18.58 16.43
CA VAL A 166 -9.76 -19.41 17.03
C VAL A 166 -11.08 -18.67 17.02
N ASN A 167 -11.07 -17.39 17.39
CA ASN A 167 -12.25 -16.52 17.36
C ASN A 167 -12.00 -15.27 16.50
N PRO A 168 -11.82 -15.43 15.17
CA PRO A 168 -11.47 -14.34 14.26
C PRO A 168 -12.61 -13.31 14.02
N TYR A 169 -13.82 -13.58 14.52
CA TYR A 169 -14.99 -12.74 14.27
C TYR A 169 -15.62 -12.27 15.58
N LEU A 170 -16.09 -11.02 15.55
CA LEU A 170 -16.92 -10.43 16.59
C LEU A 170 -18.11 -9.74 15.91
N TYR A 171 -19.33 -10.09 16.32
CA TYR A 171 -20.58 -9.67 15.65
C TYR A 171 -20.59 -10.00 14.15
N GLU A 172 -20.05 -11.17 13.77
CA GLU A 172 -19.92 -11.64 12.38
C GLU A 172 -18.95 -10.81 11.51
N CYS A 173 -18.30 -9.80 12.10
CA CYS A 173 -17.28 -8.98 11.45
C CYS A 173 -15.87 -9.48 11.80
N PRO A 174 -14.93 -9.52 10.83
CA PRO A 174 -13.51 -9.78 11.08
C PRO A 174 -12.97 -8.85 12.17
N LEU A 175 -12.35 -9.44 13.19
CA LEU A 175 -11.70 -8.74 14.29
C LEU A 175 -10.19 -8.72 14.03
N LEU A 176 -9.65 -7.52 13.89
CA LEU A 176 -8.31 -7.29 13.40
C LEU A 176 -7.45 -6.48 14.37
N GLU A 177 -6.14 -6.69 14.31
CA GLU A 177 -5.13 -5.82 14.88
C GLU A 177 -4.25 -5.20 13.79
N LYS A 178 -3.78 -3.98 14.03
CA LYS A 178 -2.87 -3.30 13.09
C LYS A 178 -1.44 -3.77 13.34
N THR A 179 -0.78 -4.27 12.29
CA THR A 179 0.58 -4.83 12.38
C THR A 179 1.65 -3.79 12.08
N ASN A 180 2.93 -4.13 12.30
CA ASN A 180 4.08 -3.34 11.83
C ASN A 180 4.66 -3.87 10.50
N ILE A 181 3.84 -4.58 9.71
CA ILE A 181 4.24 -5.13 8.42
C ILE A 181 3.76 -4.17 7.33
N PHE A 182 4.68 -3.86 6.41
CA PHE A 182 4.45 -2.93 5.31
C PHE A 182 4.88 -3.57 4.00
N ASN A 183 4.24 -3.21 2.89
CA ASN A 183 4.63 -3.67 1.56
C ASN A 183 4.28 -2.61 0.51
N LEU A 184 4.91 -2.71 -0.66
CA LEU A 184 4.43 -2.06 -1.88
C LEU A 184 3.56 -3.06 -2.63
N ILE A 185 2.34 -2.67 -2.99
CA ILE A 185 1.42 -3.46 -3.80
C ILE A 185 1.11 -2.72 -5.10
N GLU A 186 0.80 -3.44 -6.17
CA GLU A 186 0.23 -2.82 -7.37
C GLU A 186 -1.18 -2.30 -7.09
N ILE A 187 -1.48 -1.10 -7.58
CA ILE A 187 -2.83 -0.53 -7.48
C ILE A 187 -3.85 -1.40 -8.23
N GLU A 188 -3.42 -2.12 -9.27
CA GLU A 188 -4.29 -3.00 -10.03
C GLU A 188 -4.70 -4.28 -9.30
N ALA A 189 -3.93 -4.70 -8.28
CA ALA A 189 -4.23 -5.87 -7.46
C ALA A 189 -5.28 -5.58 -6.37
N ILE A 190 -5.71 -4.32 -6.25
CA ILE A 190 -6.68 -3.88 -5.24
C ILE A 190 -8.08 -4.26 -5.71
N ASN A 191 -8.76 -5.09 -4.92
CA ASN A 191 -10.10 -5.56 -5.25
C ASN A 191 -11.15 -4.49 -4.93
N ASP A 192 -11.22 -4.07 -3.66
CA ASP A 192 -12.21 -3.09 -3.21
C ASP A 192 -11.72 -2.21 -2.06
N ILE A 193 -12.38 -1.06 -1.89
CA ILE A 193 -12.22 -0.19 -0.72
C ILE A 193 -13.20 -0.66 0.35
N ILE A 194 -12.67 -0.97 1.53
CA ILE A 194 -13.45 -1.42 2.67
C ILE A 194 -13.46 -0.38 3.78
N HIS A 195 -14.39 -0.56 4.72
CA HIS A 195 -14.47 0.28 5.90
C HIS A 195 -14.02 -0.50 7.14
N ILE A 196 -12.98 -0.01 7.80
CA ILE A 196 -12.45 -0.58 9.05
C ILE A 196 -12.67 0.44 10.16
N ILE A 197 -13.29 0.00 11.25
CA ILE A 197 -13.68 0.86 12.38
C ILE A 197 -12.89 0.44 13.62
N PRO A 198 -12.22 1.37 14.32
CA PRO A 198 -11.56 1.06 15.59
C PRO A 198 -12.59 0.71 16.66
N ARG A 199 -12.27 -0.26 17.51
CA ARG A 199 -13.05 -0.55 18.71
C ARG A 199 -12.81 0.54 19.74
N PHE A 200 -13.85 0.89 20.50
CA PHE A 200 -13.77 1.91 21.54
C PHE A 200 -13.13 1.40 22.85
N ILE A 201 -13.08 0.08 23.04
CA ILE A 201 -12.64 -0.54 24.29
C ILE A 201 -11.12 -0.77 24.27
N ASP A 202 -10.57 -1.19 23.13
CA ASP A 202 -9.18 -1.60 22.98
C ASP A 202 -8.48 -0.80 21.88
N ASN A 203 -7.31 -0.24 22.22
CA ASN A 203 -6.64 0.78 21.40
C ASN A 203 -6.03 0.26 20.07
N ASN A 204 -5.95 -1.06 19.85
CA ASN A 204 -5.38 -1.65 18.63
C ASN A 204 -6.29 -2.70 17.98
N GLU A 205 -7.58 -2.72 18.33
CA GLU A 205 -8.53 -3.64 17.71
C GLU A 205 -9.48 -2.93 16.77
N PHE A 206 -9.79 -3.58 15.66
CA PHE A 206 -10.55 -3.03 14.57
C PHE A 206 -11.56 -4.04 14.04
N LEU A 207 -12.68 -3.56 13.51
CA LEU A 207 -13.69 -4.38 12.86
C LEU A 207 -13.83 -3.98 11.41
N VAL A 208 -13.83 -4.97 10.51
CA VAL A 208 -14.22 -4.77 9.12
C VAL A 208 -15.75 -4.67 9.05
N ASN A 209 -16.25 -3.56 8.56
CA ASN A 209 -17.69 -3.34 8.43
C ASN A 209 -18.22 -4.02 7.16
N LYS A 210 -18.91 -5.14 7.35
CA LYS A 210 -19.58 -5.92 6.28
C LYS A 210 -20.98 -5.39 5.91
N PHE A 211 -21.51 -4.40 6.61
CA PHE A 211 -22.91 -3.94 6.47
C PHE A 211 -23.08 -2.67 5.63
N LEU A 212 -21.99 -2.09 5.13
CA LEU A 212 -22.02 -0.89 4.29
C LEU A 212 -22.02 -1.20 2.78
N PHE A 213 -21.97 -2.48 2.41
CA PHE A 213 -21.83 -2.96 1.03
C PHE A 213 -22.87 -4.05 0.76
#